data_AF-A0AAV6XXG0-F1
#
_entry.id   AF-A0AAV6XXG0-F1
#
_cell.length_a   1.000
_cell.length_b   1.000
_cell.length_c   1.000
_cell.angle_alpha   90.00
_cell.angle_beta   90.00
_cell.angle_gamma   90.00
#
_symmetry.space_group_name_H-M   'P 1'
#
loop_
_entity.id
_entity.type
_entity.pdbx_description
1 polymer ?
#
loop_
_entity_poly.entity_id
_entity_poly.type
_entity_poly.pdbx_seq_one_letter_code
_entity_poly.pdbx_strand_id
1 'polypeptide(L)'
;MAPSRSNTSKVGKKAVTSRRQWTKPEEDALVNALKDILVSGWKADNGFKVGYLNVLQNKMMRASPNTDLRAQPHISSRMHSWKKQYNTLYTIFGGTGVGWNSTTKMIDTINDEAWDEACMKEANARGMWYKSWSYYDSWVEIFGKDRANGT
;
A
#
# COMPACT_ATOMS: atom_id res chain seq x y z
N MET A 1 -59.39 -1.13 31.25
CA MET A 1 -59.01 -2.17 30.29
C MET A 1 -58.85 -1.50 28.92
N ALA A 2 -57.62 -1.31 28.47
CA ALA A 2 -57.27 -0.81 27.13
C ALA A 2 -56.05 -1.62 26.66
N PRO A 3 -56.05 -2.21 25.44
CA PRO A 3 -54.99 -3.10 25.02
C PRO A 3 -53.73 -2.33 24.56
N SER A 4 -52.60 -2.82 25.05
CA SER A 4 -51.24 -2.50 24.65
C SER A 4 -51.04 -2.66 23.14
N ARG A 5 -50.54 -1.63 22.45
CA ARG A 5 -50.07 -1.71 21.07
C ARG A 5 -48.55 -1.85 21.05
N SER A 6 -48.10 -3.09 20.90
CA SER A 6 -46.72 -3.45 20.58
C SER A 6 -46.37 -2.92 19.18
N ASN A 7 -45.44 -1.97 19.07
CA ASN A 7 -44.87 -1.58 17.80
C ASN A 7 -43.56 -2.34 17.58
N THR A 8 -43.63 -3.48 16.89
CA THR A 8 -42.45 -4.24 16.46
C THR A 8 -41.92 -3.63 15.15
N SER A 9 -41.03 -2.65 15.28
CA SER A 9 -40.24 -2.18 14.15
C SER A 9 -39.19 -3.24 13.79
N LYS A 10 -39.47 -4.07 12.78
CA LYS A 10 -38.47 -4.90 12.09
C LYS A 10 -37.46 -3.98 11.40
N VAL A 11 -36.41 -3.59 12.12
CA VAL A 11 -35.20 -3.05 11.50
C VAL A 11 -34.47 -4.21 10.83
N GLY A 12 -34.58 -4.28 9.50
CA GLY A 12 -33.74 -5.14 8.69
C GLY A 12 -32.28 -4.77 8.95
N LYS A 13 -31.52 -5.68 9.57
CA LYS A 13 -30.07 -5.56 9.69
C LYS A 13 -29.48 -5.61 8.29
N LYS A 14 -29.27 -4.45 7.65
CA LYS A 14 -28.22 -4.36 6.63
C LYS A 14 -26.92 -4.70 7.38
N ALA A 15 -26.37 -5.87 7.10
CA ALA A 15 -25.05 -6.23 7.58
C ALA A 15 -24.11 -5.12 7.11
N VAL A 16 -23.65 -4.29 8.04
CA VAL A 16 -22.47 -3.46 7.81
C VAL A 16 -21.36 -4.48 7.64
N THR A 17 -21.07 -4.84 6.40
CA THR A 17 -19.86 -5.60 6.09
C THR A 17 -18.72 -4.67 6.48
N SER A 18 -18.17 -4.86 7.67
CA SER A 18 -16.91 -4.22 8.02
C SER A 18 -15.94 -4.57 6.91
N ARG A 19 -15.55 -3.57 6.10
CA ARG A 19 -14.58 -3.79 5.02
C ARG A 19 -13.32 -4.32 5.69
N ARG A 20 -12.95 -5.55 5.36
CA ARG A 20 -11.74 -6.20 5.85
C ARG A 20 -10.56 -5.23 5.73
N GLN A 21 -9.89 -4.97 6.85
CA GLN A 21 -8.67 -4.20 6.88
C GLN A 21 -7.46 -5.13 6.76
N TRP A 22 -6.40 -4.65 6.11
CA TRP A 22 -5.13 -5.35 6.12
C TRP A 22 -4.47 -5.18 7.48
N THR A 23 -3.96 -6.26 8.04
CA THR A 23 -3.20 -6.20 9.29
C THR A 23 -1.72 -6.00 9.01
N LYS A 24 -0.98 -5.44 9.98
CA LYS A 24 0.47 -5.24 9.87
C LYS A 24 1.23 -6.54 9.50
N PRO A 25 0.93 -7.72 10.12
CA PRO A 25 1.53 -8.98 9.70
C PRO A 25 1.25 -9.37 8.25
N GLU A 26 0.06 -9.08 7.72
CA GLU A 26 -0.28 -9.39 6.32
C GLU A 26 0.44 -8.49 5.33
N GLU A 27 0.60 -7.21 5.70
CA GLU A 27 1.38 -6.27 4.91
C GLU A 27 2.86 -6.65 4.92
N ASP A 28 3.42 -7.03 6.08
CA ASP A 28 4.79 -7.51 6.19
C ASP A 28 4.99 -8.81 5.39
N ALA A 29 4.04 -9.74 5.45
CA ALA A 29 4.05 -10.96 4.64
C ALA A 29 4.01 -10.65 3.13
N LEU A 30 3.22 -9.65 2.71
CA LEU A 30 3.16 -9.22 1.32
C LEU A 30 4.49 -8.61 0.87
N VAL A 31 5.12 -7.73 1.67
CA VAL A 31 6.43 -7.16 1.37
C VAL A 31 7.49 -8.25 1.23
N ASN A 32 7.55 -9.19 2.18
CA ASN A 32 8.50 -10.28 2.14
C ASN A 32 8.28 -11.19 0.92
N ALA A 33 7.02 -11.53 0.61
CA ALA A 33 6.68 -12.29 -0.58
C ALA A 33 7.08 -11.56 -1.87
N LEU A 34 6.93 -10.23 -1.93
CA LEU A 34 7.35 -9.41 -3.06
C LEU A 34 8.87 -9.48 -3.27
N LYS A 35 9.66 -9.26 -2.21
CA LYS A 35 11.12 -9.33 -2.30
C LYS A 35 11.61 -10.71 -2.76
N ASP A 36 11.01 -11.77 -2.23
CA ASP A 36 11.36 -13.14 -2.59
C ASP A 36 11.04 -13.46 -4.07
N ILE A 37 9.91 -12.97 -4.61
CA ILE A 37 9.63 -13.16 -6.04
C ILE A 37 10.54 -12.32 -6.94
N LEU A 38 11.09 -11.19 -6.48
CA LEU A 38 12.10 -10.43 -7.23
C LEU A 38 13.37 -11.26 -7.43
N VAL A 39 13.90 -11.82 -6.33
CA VAL A 39 15.09 -12.69 -6.36
C VAL A 39 14.85 -13.93 -7.21
N SER A 40 13.62 -14.45 -7.18
CA SER A 40 13.20 -15.58 -8.01
C SER A 40 12.94 -15.23 -9.49
N GLY A 41 13.24 -13.99 -9.92
CA GLY A 41 13.14 -13.57 -11.31
C GLY A 41 11.70 -13.37 -11.82
N TRP A 42 10.74 -13.03 -10.95
CA TRP A 42 9.35 -12.75 -11.36
C TRP A 42 9.13 -11.33 -11.87
N LYS A 43 10.15 -10.47 -11.83
CA LYS A 43 10.15 -9.14 -12.45
C LYS A 43 10.98 -9.19 -13.73
N ALA A 44 10.42 -8.63 -14.80
CA ALA A 44 11.08 -8.35 -16.07
C ALA A 44 11.17 -6.83 -16.25
N ASP A 45 11.80 -6.37 -17.33
CA ASP A 45 11.98 -4.93 -17.62
C ASP A 45 10.66 -4.15 -17.62
N ASN A 46 9.58 -4.80 -18.08
CA ASN A 46 8.23 -4.22 -18.15
C ASN A 46 7.40 -4.41 -16.87
N GLY A 47 8.01 -4.93 -15.79
CA GLY A 47 7.34 -5.20 -14.51
C GLY A 47 7.13 -6.68 -14.22
N PHE A 48 6.19 -6.99 -13.32
CA PHE A 48 5.95 -8.36 -12.88
C PHE A 48 5.34 -9.24 -13.99
N LYS A 49 5.81 -10.48 -14.08
CA LYS A 49 5.31 -11.50 -15.02
C LYS A 49 3.83 -11.83 -14.75
N VAL A 50 3.11 -12.25 -15.79
CA VAL A 50 1.72 -12.72 -15.69
C VAL A 50 1.64 -13.85 -14.66
N GLY A 51 0.65 -13.78 -13.77
CA GLY A 51 0.43 -14.78 -12.72
C GLY A 51 1.16 -14.51 -11.39
N TYR A 52 2.02 -13.49 -11.29
CA TYR A 52 2.74 -13.18 -10.05
C TYR A 52 1.82 -13.02 -8.82
N LEU A 53 0.59 -12.51 -9.00
CA LEU A 53 -0.38 -12.36 -7.91
C LEU A 53 -0.77 -13.71 -7.28
N ASN A 54 -0.85 -14.79 -8.07
CA ASN A 54 -1.13 -16.12 -7.54
C ASN A 54 0.08 -16.68 -6.78
N VAL A 55 1.30 -16.36 -7.23
CA VAL A 55 2.53 -16.71 -6.51
C VAL A 55 2.58 -15.99 -5.16
N LEU A 56 2.23 -14.70 -5.13
CA LEU A 56 2.12 -13.92 -3.89
C LEU A 56 1.06 -14.52 -2.96
N GLN A 57 -0.13 -14.84 -3.46
CA GLN A 57 -1.18 -15.48 -2.66
C GLN A 57 -0.67 -16.78 -2.02
N ASN A 58 -0.04 -17.67 -2.79
CA ASN A 58 0.48 -18.93 -2.27
C ASN A 58 1.56 -18.73 -1.20
N LYS A 59 2.45 -17.75 -1.37
CA LYS A 59 3.48 -17.41 -0.37
C LYS A 59 2.85 -16.83 0.90
N MET A 60 1.89 -15.92 0.77
CA MET A 60 1.16 -15.35 1.91
C MET A 60 0.37 -16.42 2.67
N MET A 61 -0.31 -17.34 1.99
CA MET A 61 -1.03 -18.44 2.63
C MET A 61 -0.09 -19.36 3.42
N ARG A 62 1.14 -19.58 2.94
CA ARG A 62 2.15 -20.35 3.70
C ARG A 62 2.66 -19.59 4.92
N ALA A 63 2.88 -18.28 4.80
CA ALA A 63 3.37 -17.44 5.89
C ALA A 63 2.28 -17.11 6.92
N SER A 64 1.02 -17.13 6.52
CA SER A 64 -0.15 -16.81 7.34
C SER A 64 -1.31 -17.74 6.96
N PRO A 65 -1.33 -18.98 7.46
CA PRO A 65 -2.33 -19.99 7.09
C PRO A 65 -3.79 -19.59 7.30
N ASN A 66 -4.03 -18.64 8.20
CA ASN A 66 -5.37 -18.14 8.52
C ASN A 66 -5.81 -16.93 7.66
N THR A 67 -4.99 -16.50 6.69
CA THR A 67 -5.37 -15.38 5.82
C THR A 67 -6.40 -15.82 4.78
N ASP A 68 -7.45 -15.01 4.62
CA ASP A 68 -8.45 -15.12 3.55
C ASP A 68 -8.12 -14.21 2.35
N LEU A 69 -6.91 -13.65 2.31
CA LEU A 69 -6.43 -12.82 1.21
C LEU A 69 -6.28 -13.62 -0.08
N ARG A 70 -6.80 -13.07 -1.17
CA ARG A 70 -6.78 -13.67 -2.50
C ARG A 70 -6.01 -12.78 -3.46
N ALA A 71 -5.39 -13.38 -4.48
CA ALA A 71 -4.72 -12.69 -5.58
C ALA A 71 -5.59 -11.57 -6.15
N GLN A 72 -6.87 -11.90 -6.37
CA GLN A 72 -7.94 -10.97 -6.74
C GLN A 72 -9.11 -11.12 -5.75
N PRO A 73 -9.74 -10.03 -5.29
CA PRO A 73 -9.39 -8.62 -5.55
C PRO A 73 -8.40 -8.04 -4.52
N HIS A 74 -7.99 -8.81 -3.51
CA HIS A 74 -7.35 -8.24 -2.31
C HIS A 74 -5.91 -7.82 -2.57
N ILE A 75 -5.05 -8.74 -3.02
CA ILE A 75 -3.63 -8.47 -3.23
C ILE A 75 -3.45 -7.47 -4.37
N SER A 76 -4.17 -7.64 -5.49
CA SER A 76 -4.14 -6.70 -6.62
C SER A 76 -4.48 -5.26 -6.23
N SER A 77 -5.54 -5.07 -5.43
CA SER A 77 -5.95 -3.74 -4.94
C SER A 77 -4.88 -3.14 -4.02
N ARG A 78 -4.28 -3.95 -3.13
CA ARG A 78 -3.20 -3.49 -2.26
C ARG A 78 -1.97 -3.09 -3.05
N MET A 79 -1.58 -3.90 -4.04
CA MET A 79 -0.48 -3.61 -4.97
C MET A 79 -0.69 -2.31 -5.72
N HIS A 80 -1.89 -2.09 -6.25
CA HIS A 80 -2.23 -0.86 -6.95
C HIS A 80 -2.11 0.36 -6.02
N SER A 81 -2.65 0.25 -4.79
CA SER A 81 -2.57 1.32 -3.79
C SER A 81 -1.14 1.65 -3.40
N TRP A 82 -0.31 0.65 -3.10
CA TRP A 82 1.10 0.83 -2.75
C TRP A 82 1.91 1.42 -3.89
N LYS A 83 1.68 0.97 -5.13
CA LYS A 83 2.36 1.54 -6.30
C LYS A 83 1.99 3.01 -6.49
N LYS A 84 0.73 3.39 -6.29
CA LYS A 84 0.29 4.80 -6.33
C LYS A 84 1.00 5.62 -5.25
N GLN A 85 1.01 5.14 -4.00
CA GLN A 85 1.68 5.81 -2.88
C GLN A 85 3.18 5.98 -3.12
N TYR A 86 3.86 4.92 -3.57
CA TYR A 86 5.26 4.95 -3.95
C TYR A 86 5.53 5.97 -5.05
N ASN A 87 4.74 5.97 -6.13
CA ASN A 87 4.92 6.93 -7.23
C ASN A 87 4.75 8.36 -6.75
N THR A 88 3.74 8.64 -5.91
CA THR A 88 3.56 9.96 -5.31
C THR A 88 4.78 10.38 -4.48
N LEU A 89 5.30 9.51 -3.61
CA LEU A 89 6.52 9.77 -2.82
C LEU A 89 7.74 10.00 -3.72
N TYR A 90 7.91 9.16 -4.74
CA TYR A 90 9.01 9.27 -5.70
C TYR A 90 8.98 10.61 -6.45
N THR A 91 7.79 11.06 -6.88
CA THR A 91 7.62 12.36 -7.56
C THR A 91 8.02 13.52 -6.65
N ILE A 92 7.55 13.56 -5.39
CA ILE A 92 7.84 14.68 -4.49
C ILE A 92 9.31 14.70 -4.04
N PHE A 93 9.95 13.55 -3.85
CA PHE A 93 11.38 13.48 -3.53
C PHE A 93 12.28 13.83 -4.72
N GLY A 94 11.74 13.90 -5.94
CA GLY A 94 12.43 14.49 -7.09
C GLY A 94 12.41 16.03 -7.08
N GLY A 95 11.70 16.65 -6.14
CA GLY A 95 11.62 18.10 -5.98
C GLY A 95 12.76 18.69 -5.14
N THR A 96 12.88 20.02 -5.19
CA THR A 96 13.81 20.77 -4.34
C THR A 96 13.23 20.92 -2.92
N GLY A 97 14.05 20.73 -1.90
CA GLY A 97 13.67 20.99 -0.51
C GLY A 97 12.74 19.95 0.13
N VAL A 98 12.48 18.83 -0.53
CA VAL A 98 11.73 17.69 0.01
C VAL A 98 12.60 16.44 -0.03
N GLY A 99 12.73 15.76 1.09
CA GLY A 99 13.58 14.59 1.27
C GLY A 99 12.90 13.50 2.08
N TRP A 100 13.62 12.39 2.21
CA TRP A 100 13.20 11.22 2.99
C TRP A 100 14.00 11.13 4.28
N ASN A 101 13.33 11.10 5.43
CA ASN A 101 13.96 10.80 6.71
C ASN A 101 13.89 9.29 6.97
N SER A 102 15.02 8.60 6.79
CA SER A 102 15.12 7.15 6.98
C SER A 102 14.93 6.68 8.42
N THR A 103 15.08 7.56 9.41
CA THR A 103 14.96 7.25 10.84
C THR A 103 13.50 7.30 11.28
N THR A 104 12.81 8.39 10.99
CA THR A 104 11.38 8.55 11.33
C THR A 104 10.46 7.84 10.33
N LYS A 105 11.00 7.48 9.16
CA LYS A 105 10.25 6.96 8.01
C LYS A 105 9.19 7.96 7.55
N MET A 106 9.52 9.25 7.51
CA MET A 106 8.60 10.33 7.13
C MET A 106 9.20 11.23 6.06
N ILE A 107 8.34 12.03 5.44
CA ILE A 107 8.75 13.11 4.54
C ILE A 107 9.41 14.20 5.38
N ASP A 108 10.59 14.63 4.96
CA ASP A 108 11.33 15.76 5.54
C ASP A 108 11.33 16.92 4.55
N THR A 109 11.20 18.14 5.04
CA THR A 109 11.07 19.34 4.20
C THR A 109 11.86 20.48 4.81
N ILE A 110 12.52 21.27 3.97
CA ILE A 110 13.32 22.42 4.45
C ILE A 110 12.44 23.57 4.95
N ASN A 111 11.24 23.72 4.41
CA ASN A 111 10.24 24.73 4.78
C ASN A 111 8.84 24.38 4.20
N ASP A 112 7.83 25.16 4.58
CA ASP A 112 6.45 24.99 4.14
C ASP A 112 6.30 25.29 2.64
N GLU A 113 7.07 26.24 2.09
CA GLU A 113 7.03 26.58 0.67
C GLU A 113 7.45 25.39 -0.22
N ALA A 114 8.49 24.66 0.16
CA ALA A 114 8.92 23.45 -0.54
C ALA A 114 7.83 22.36 -0.52
N TRP A 115 7.09 22.25 0.60
CA TRP A 115 5.96 21.33 0.69
C TRP A 115 4.80 21.74 -0.21
N ASP A 116 4.46 23.03 -0.24
CA ASP A 116 3.41 23.55 -1.09
C ASP A 116 3.71 23.34 -2.58
N GLU A 117 4.95 23.62 -3.02
CA GLU A 117 5.40 23.32 -4.38
C GLU A 117 5.29 21.83 -4.73
N ALA A 118 5.68 20.95 -3.80
CA ALA A 118 5.53 19.50 -3.98
C ALA A 118 4.06 19.09 -4.11
N CYS A 119 3.15 19.68 -3.31
CA CYS A 119 1.71 19.46 -3.39
C CYS A 119 1.05 20.04 -4.65
N MET A 120 1.63 21.09 -5.24
CA MET A 120 1.23 21.62 -6.54
C MET A 120 1.61 20.65 -7.66
N LYS A 121 2.81 20.06 -7.61
CA LYS A 121 3.28 19.07 -8.58
C LYS A 121 2.52 17.74 -8.46
N GLU A 122 2.23 17.31 -7.23
CA GLU A 122 1.57 16.04 -6.97
C GLU A 122 0.45 16.21 -5.93
N ALA A 123 -0.78 16.41 -6.43
CA ALA A 123 -1.91 16.72 -5.58
C ALA A 123 -2.26 15.63 -4.54
N ASN A 124 -1.90 14.37 -4.81
CA ASN A 124 -2.11 13.27 -3.86
C ASN A 124 -1.20 13.35 -2.63
N ALA A 125 -0.14 14.18 -2.65
CA ALA A 125 0.84 14.29 -1.57
C ALA A 125 0.32 15.01 -0.31
N ARG A 126 -0.70 15.89 -0.43
CA ARG A 126 -1.21 16.75 0.66
C ARG A 126 -1.45 16.01 1.99
N GLY A 127 -1.88 14.75 1.92
CA GLY A 127 -2.17 13.94 3.11
C GLY A 127 -1.02 13.04 3.58
N MET A 128 0.21 13.23 3.10
CA MET A 128 1.32 12.29 3.30
C MET A 128 2.41 12.81 4.26
N TRP A 129 2.52 14.12 4.47
CA TRP A 129 3.62 14.74 5.24
C TRP A 129 3.76 14.17 6.65
N TYR A 130 2.66 14.17 7.42
CA TYR A 130 2.64 13.71 8.81
C TYR A 130 2.47 12.20 8.98
N LYS A 131 2.60 11.42 7.90
CA LYS A 131 2.46 9.95 7.94
C LYS A 131 3.80 9.26 7.89
N SER A 132 3.93 8.20 8.68
CA SER A 132 5.03 7.26 8.54
C SER A 132 4.79 6.34 7.34
N TRP A 133 5.77 6.24 6.46
CA TRP A 133 5.81 5.38 5.28
C TRP A 133 6.82 4.26 5.47
N SER A 134 6.59 3.43 6.50
CA SER A 134 7.52 2.37 6.92
C SER A 134 7.97 1.39 5.81
N TYR A 135 7.17 1.25 4.75
CA TYR A 135 7.47 0.39 3.61
C TYR A 135 8.20 1.09 2.46
N TYR A 136 8.44 2.40 2.52
CA TYR A 136 9.00 3.15 1.39
C TYR A 136 10.34 2.58 0.90
N ASP A 137 11.27 2.28 1.80
CA ASP A 137 12.58 1.69 1.42
C ASP A 137 12.40 0.34 0.71
N SER A 138 11.45 -0.49 1.17
CA SER A 138 11.14 -1.75 0.50
C SER A 138 10.43 -1.52 -0.84
N TRP A 139 9.59 -0.50 -0.96
CA TRP A 139 8.99 -0.12 -2.23
C TRP A 139 10.00 0.42 -3.24
N VAL A 140 11.07 1.10 -2.78
CA VAL A 140 12.18 1.49 -3.66
C VAL A 140 12.86 0.25 -4.25
N GLU A 141 13.11 -0.78 -3.45
CA GLU A 141 13.66 -2.06 -3.93
C GLU A 141 12.68 -2.78 -4.89
N ILE A 142 11.39 -2.82 -4.54
CA ILE A 142 10.38 -3.59 -5.29
C ILE A 142 9.95 -2.90 -6.58
N PHE A 143 9.62 -1.62 -6.51
CA PHE A 143 9.04 -0.82 -7.60
C PHE A 143 10.03 0.09 -8.29
N GLY A 144 11.17 0.37 -7.67
CA GLY A 144 12.25 1.11 -8.32
C GLY A 144 12.63 0.47 -9.64
N LYS A 145 13.03 1.31 -10.58
CA LYS A 145 13.69 0.84 -11.78
C LYS A 145 15.05 0.27 -11.37
N ASP A 146 15.40 -0.89 -11.90
CA ASP A 146 16.77 -1.38 -11.83
C ASP A 146 17.66 -0.28 -12.41
N ARG A 147 18.45 0.36 -11.54
CA ARG A 147 19.64 1.05 -12.02
C ARG A 147 20.55 -0.07 -12.49
N ALA A 148 20.38 -0.48 -13.75
CA ALA A 148 21.49 -1.00 -14.49
C ALA A 148 22.56 0.11 -14.42
N ASN A 149 23.57 -0.10 -13.57
CA ASN A 149 24.82 0.64 -13.65
C ASN A 149 25.38 0.32 -15.04
N GLY A 150 25.01 1.15 -16.01
CA GLY A 150 25.64 1.20 -17.31
C GLY A 150 27.01 1.84 -17.12
N THR A 151 28.03 0.98 -17.21
CA THR A 151 29.45 1.24 -17.55
C THR A 151 30.25 2.20 -16.69
#